data_AF-A0A732CM50-F1
#
_entry.id   AF-A0A732CM50-F1
#
_cell.length_a   1.000
_cell.length_b   1.000
_cell.length_c   1.000
_cell.angle_alpha   90.00
_cell.angle_beta   90.00
_cell.angle_gamma   90.00
#
_symmetry.space_group_name_H-M   'P 1'
#
loop_
_entity.id
_entity.type
_entity.pdbx_description
1 polymer ?
#
loop_
_entity_poly.entity_id
_entity_poly.type
_entity_poly.pdbx_seq_one_letter_code
_entity_poly.pdbx_strand_id
1 'polypeptide(L)'
;MSATASTATQPKPLEWLNRLRANPRIPLIVAGSAAVAIVVAMVLWAKAPDYRTLFSNLSDQDGGAIVAQLTQMNIPYRFANGSGAIEVPADKVHELRLRLAQQGLPKGGAVGFELLDQEKFGISQFSEQVNYQRALEGELARTIETLGPVKSARVHLAMPKPSLFVREQKSPSASVTVTLEPGRALDEGQISAVVHLVSSAVAGLPPGNVTLVDQSGHLLTQSNTSGRDLNDAQLKFANDVESRIQRRIEAILSPIVGNGNVHAQVTAQLDFANKEQTEEHYSPNGDASKATLRSRQLNISEQIGAGYPGGVPGALSNQPAPPNEAPIATPPANQQNAQNTPQTSTSTNSNSAGPRNTQRNETSNYEVDRTIRHTKMNVGDIERLSVAVVVNYKTLADGKPLPLTADQMKQIEDLTREAMGFSDKRGDTLNVVNSPFTAVDETGGELPFWQQQSFMDQLLAAGRWLLVLVVAWILWRKAVRPQLTRRVEEAKAAQEQTQVRQETEEAVEVRLSKDEQLQQRRANQRLGAEVMSQRIREMSDNDPRVVALVIRQWMSNDHE
;
A
#
# COMPACT_ATOMS: atom_id res chain seq x y z
N MET A 1 -17.63 -61.65 -59.75
CA MET A 1 -17.53 -63.06 -59.28
C MET A 1 -16.16 -63.18 -58.64
N SER A 2 -15.99 -63.26 -57.32
CA SER A 2 -16.55 -64.24 -56.40
C SER A 2 -16.41 -63.71 -54.97
N ALA A 3 -17.48 -63.86 -54.19
CA ALA A 3 -17.53 -63.50 -52.78
C ALA A 3 -16.83 -64.58 -51.94
N THR A 4 -15.98 -64.18 -51.00
CA THR A 4 -15.53 -65.06 -49.92
C THR A 4 -15.89 -64.41 -48.58
N ALA A 5 -16.81 -65.06 -47.89
CA ALA A 5 -17.27 -64.72 -46.56
C ALA A 5 -16.17 -65.02 -45.53
N SER A 6 -15.85 -64.06 -44.67
CA SER A 6 -15.02 -64.28 -43.48
C SER A 6 -15.93 -64.33 -42.25
N THR A 7 -16.01 -65.51 -41.68
CA THR A 7 -16.78 -65.87 -40.49
C THR A 7 -16.08 -65.34 -39.23
N ALA A 8 -16.77 -64.52 -38.44
CA ALA A 8 -16.28 -64.05 -37.15
C ALA A 8 -16.20 -65.21 -36.13
N THR A 9 -15.03 -65.40 -35.53
CA THR A 9 -14.82 -66.33 -34.42
C THR A 9 -15.09 -65.61 -33.09
N GLN A 10 -16.14 -66.00 -32.37
CA GLN A 10 -16.39 -65.52 -31.01
C GLN A 10 -15.40 -66.16 -30.01
N PRO A 11 -14.82 -65.39 -29.07
CA PRO A 11 -14.04 -65.95 -27.98
C PRO A 11 -14.98 -66.52 -26.90
N LYS A 12 -14.78 -67.78 -26.49
CA LYS A 12 -15.46 -68.44 -25.38
C LYS A 12 -14.89 -67.98 -24.03
N PRO A 13 -15.55 -67.15 -23.21
CA PRO A 13 -15.06 -66.78 -21.87
C PRO A 13 -15.66 -67.67 -20.75
N LEU A 14 -16.61 -68.55 -21.09
CA LEU A 14 -17.53 -69.14 -20.11
C LEU A 14 -17.18 -70.57 -19.66
N GLU A 15 -16.20 -71.25 -20.26
CA GLU A 15 -15.79 -72.59 -19.83
C GLU A 15 -14.83 -72.58 -18.62
N TRP A 16 -14.05 -71.51 -18.43
CA TRP A 16 -13.16 -71.34 -17.27
C TRP A 16 -13.95 -71.15 -15.96
N LEU A 17 -15.05 -70.38 -15.99
CA LEU A 17 -15.88 -70.16 -14.80
C LEU A 17 -16.48 -71.47 -14.25
N ASN A 18 -16.79 -72.44 -15.13
CA ASN A 18 -17.36 -73.72 -14.72
C ASN A 18 -16.30 -74.69 -14.18
N ARG A 19 -15.03 -74.62 -14.63
CA ARG A 19 -13.92 -75.39 -14.03
C ARG A 19 -13.51 -74.88 -12.65
N LEU A 20 -13.70 -73.59 -12.37
CA LEU A 20 -13.49 -73.00 -11.03
C LEU A 20 -14.51 -73.46 -9.99
N ARG A 21 -15.72 -73.86 -10.42
CA ARG A 21 -16.83 -74.22 -9.54
C ARG A 21 -16.91 -75.71 -9.19
N ALA A 22 -16.20 -76.57 -9.94
CA ALA A 22 -16.24 -78.02 -9.79
C ALA A 22 -15.20 -78.58 -8.80
N ASN A 23 -14.26 -77.77 -8.31
CA ASN A 23 -13.24 -78.23 -7.36
C ASN A 23 -13.04 -77.19 -6.23
N PRO A 24 -13.43 -77.48 -4.97
CA PRO A 24 -13.40 -76.52 -3.87
C PRO A 24 -11.99 -76.04 -3.48
N ARG A 25 -10.92 -76.63 -4.03
CA ARG A 25 -9.53 -76.25 -3.76
C ARG A 25 -8.99 -75.13 -4.67
N ILE A 26 -9.52 -74.97 -5.88
CA ILE A 26 -9.08 -73.95 -6.85
C ILE A 26 -9.43 -72.52 -6.41
N PRO A 27 -10.65 -72.19 -5.91
CA PRO A 27 -10.94 -70.85 -5.41
C PRO A 27 -10.12 -70.50 -4.15
N LEU A 28 -9.71 -71.49 -3.35
CA LEU A 28 -8.83 -71.28 -2.18
C LEU A 28 -7.39 -70.94 -2.60
N ILE A 29 -6.84 -71.61 -3.62
CA ILE A 29 -5.50 -71.30 -4.14
C ILE A 29 -5.48 -69.94 -4.83
N VAL A 30 -6.54 -69.60 -5.59
CA VAL A 30 -6.68 -68.27 -6.23
C VAL A 30 -6.88 -67.17 -5.19
N ALA A 31 -7.64 -67.42 -4.12
CA ALA A 31 -7.79 -66.47 -3.02
C ALA A 31 -6.49 -66.29 -2.23
N GLY A 32 -5.73 -67.37 -2.00
CA GLY A 32 -4.43 -67.33 -1.35
C GLY A 32 -3.38 -66.57 -2.16
N SER A 33 -3.29 -66.82 -3.47
CA SER A 33 -2.37 -66.08 -4.35
C SER A 33 -2.77 -64.62 -4.51
N ALA A 34 -4.07 -64.31 -4.56
CA ALA A 34 -4.57 -62.94 -4.56
C ALA A 34 -4.23 -62.21 -3.24
N ALA A 35 -4.36 -62.87 -2.09
CA ALA A 35 -3.99 -62.31 -0.80
C ALA A 35 -2.48 -62.01 -0.72
N VAL A 36 -1.64 -62.92 -1.18
CA VAL A 36 -0.18 -62.71 -1.26
C VAL A 36 0.16 -61.57 -2.23
N ALA A 37 -0.49 -61.51 -3.39
CA ALA A 37 -0.29 -60.42 -4.35
C ALA A 37 -0.69 -59.05 -3.77
N ILE A 38 -1.77 -58.99 -2.99
CA ILE A 38 -2.22 -57.78 -2.31
C ILE A 38 -1.22 -57.36 -1.21
N VAL A 39 -0.69 -58.31 -0.43
CA VAL A 39 0.32 -58.03 0.59
C VAL A 39 1.61 -57.53 -0.05
N VAL A 40 2.08 -58.16 -1.13
CA VAL A 40 3.27 -57.72 -1.87
C VAL A 40 3.05 -56.34 -2.50
N ALA A 41 1.87 -56.09 -3.07
CA ALA A 41 1.51 -54.77 -3.61
C ALA A 41 1.48 -53.70 -2.50
N MET A 42 0.94 -54.00 -1.31
CA MET A 42 0.96 -53.10 -0.16
C MET A 42 2.39 -52.82 0.34
N VAL A 43 3.26 -53.83 0.38
CA VAL A 43 4.66 -53.65 0.80
C VAL A 43 5.46 -52.83 -0.21
N LEU A 44 5.23 -53.05 -1.51
CA LEU A 44 5.87 -52.23 -2.56
C LEU A 44 5.34 -50.79 -2.57
N TRP A 45 4.05 -50.60 -2.27
CA TRP A 45 3.45 -49.28 -2.14
C TRP A 45 3.95 -48.52 -0.89
N ALA A 46 4.17 -49.23 0.22
CA ALA A 46 4.72 -48.67 1.45
C ALA A 46 6.23 -48.34 1.36
N LYS A 47 6.95 -48.90 0.39
CA LYS A 47 8.40 -48.65 0.17
C LYS A 47 8.70 -47.53 -0.84
N ALA A 48 7.70 -46.82 -1.35
CA ALA A 48 7.95 -45.66 -2.21
C ALA A 48 8.69 -44.57 -1.42
N PRO A 49 9.85 -44.06 -1.88
CA PRO A 49 10.56 -42.97 -1.21
C PRO A 49 9.68 -41.72 -1.18
N ASP A 50 9.56 -41.09 0.00
CA ASP A 50 8.92 -39.78 0.14
C ASP A 50 9.84 -38.72 -0.46
N TYR A 51 9.36 -37.97 -1.46
CA TYR A 51 10.11 -36.90 -2.12
C TYR A 51 9.65 -35.56 -1.56
N ARG A 52 10.60 -34.73 -1.14
CA ARG A 52 10.33 -33.38 -0.64
C ARG A 52 11.09 -32.35 -1.46
N THR A 53 10.52 -31.16 -1.54
CA THR A 53 11.09 -30.03 -2.28
C THR A 53 12.39 -29.57 -1.62
N LEU A 54 13.50 -29.68 -2.35
CA LEU A 54 14.79 -29.18 -1.92
C LEU A 54 14.82 -27.66 -2.04
N PHE A 55 14.56 -27.16 -3.25
CA PHE A 55 14.38 -25.75 -3.54
C PHE A 55 13.22 -25.55 -4.52
N SER A 56 12.52 -24.42 -4.37
CA SER A 56 11.44 -23.95 -5.24
C SER A 56 11.83 -22.61 -5.87
N ASN A 57 11.34 -22.32 -7.08
CA ASN A 57 11.54 -21.04 -7.76
C ASN A 57 13.02 -20.74 -8.08
N LEU A 58 13.75 -21.75 -8.59
CA LEU A 58 15.13 -21.60 -9.05
C LEU A 58 15.20 -20.97 -10.44
N SER A 59 16.25 -20.19 -10.67
CA SER A 59 16.67 -19.83 -12.03
C SER A 59 17.15 -21.09 -12.77
N ASP A 60 16.99 -21.13 -14.10
CA ASP A 60 17.48 -22.26 -14.92
C ASP A 60 18.98 -22.52 -14.72
N GLN A 61 19.75 -21.46 -14.45
CA GLN A 61 21.19 -21.51 -14.20
C GLN A 61 21.52 -22.15 -12.85
N ASP A 62 20.83 -21.75 -11.77
CA ASP A 62 20.98 -22.38 -10.45
C ASP A 62 20.46 -23.82 -10.44
N GLY A 63 19.37 -24.08 -11.17
CA GLY A 63 18.80 -25.41 -11.38
C GLY A 63 19.81 -26.37 -12.02
N GLY A 64 20.48 -25.93 -13.08
CA GLY A 64 21.53 -26.71 -13.75
C GLY A 64 22.73 -27.01 -12.84
N ALA A 65 23.21 -26.03 -12.08
CA ALA A 65 24.33 -26.20 -11.15
C ALA A 65 23.99 -27.14 -9.98
N ILE A 66 22.78 -27.03 -9.42
CA ILE A 66 22.30 -27.92 -8.36
C ILE A 66 22.09 -29.35 -8.88
N VAL A 67 21.55 -29.52 -10.08
CA VAL A 67 21.41 -30.84 -10.71
C VAL A 67 22.77 -31.49 -10.99
N ALA A 68 23.73 -30.74 -11.52
CA ALA A 68 25.09 -31.23 -11.73
C ALA A 68 25.72 -31.75 -10.42
N GLN A 69 25.51 -31.02 -9.32
CA GLN A 69 26.04 -31.39 -8.02
C GLN A 69 25.30 -32.57 -7.37
N LEU A 70 23.97 -32.62 -7.48
CA LEU A 70 23.17 -33.77 -7.05
C LEU A 70 23.55 -35.04 -7.81
N THR A 71 23.85 -34.90 -9.11
CA THR A 71 24.35 -36.00 -9.96
C THR A 71 25.75 -36.44 -9.54
N GLN A 72 26.66 -35.49 -9.25
CA GLN A 72 28.00 -35.79 -8.75
C GLN A 72 27.98 -36.51 -7.39
N MET A 73 27.04 -36.15 -6.51
CA MET A 73 26.81 -36.81 -5.22
C MET A 73 26.00 -38.11 -5.33
N ASN A 74 25.59 -38.48 -6.56
CA ASN A 74 24.82 -39.68 -6.87
C ASN A 74 23.48 -39.77 -6.09
N ILE A 75 22.77 -38.65 -6.04
CA ILE A 75 21.49 -38.53 -5.33
C ILE A 75 20.34 -38.49 -6.34
N PRO A 76 19.33 -39.36 -6.21
CA PRO A 76 18.18 -39.34 -7.10
C PRO A 76 17.40 -38.05 -6.91
N TYR A 77 17.07 -37.38 -8.02
CA TYR A 77 16.30 -36.15 -8.04
C TYR A 77 15.13 -36.28 -9.01
N ARG A 78 14.06 -35.51 -8.77
CA ARG A 78 12.90 -35.40 -9.66
C ARG A 78 12.54 -33.93 -9.82
N PHE A 79 11.94 -33.58 -10.95
CA PHE A 79 11.39 -32.24 -11.16
C PHE A 79 9.91 -32.26 -10.81
N ALA A 80 9.47 -31.33 -9.97
CA ALA A 80 8.05 -31.11 -9.74
C ALA A 80 7.44 -30.48 -11.00
N ASN A 81 6.37 -31.07 -11.53
CA ASN A 81 5.73 -30.62 -12.76
C ASN A 81 5.37 -29.13 -12.68
N GLY A 82 5.92 -28.31 -13.58
CA GLY A 82 5.51 -26.92 -13.81
C GLY A 82 6.08 -25.83 -12.89
N SER A 83 6.82 -26.15 -11.84
CA SER A 83 7.30 -25.14 -10.85
C SER A 83 8.82 -24.92 -10.80
N GLY A 84 9.59 -25.66 -11.62
CA GLY A 84 11.06 -25.62 -11.57
C GLY A 84 11.63 -26.09 -10.23
N ALA A 85 10.82 -26.72 -9.37
CA ALA A 85 11.26 -27.22 -8.08
C ALA A 85 11.96 -28.57 -8.23
N ILE A 86 13.09 -28.71 -7.53
CA ILE A 86 13.87 -29.95 -7.50
C ILE A 86 13.48 -30.71 -6.24
N GLU A 87 12.98 -31.93 -6.41
CA GLU A 87 12.60 -32.84 -5.34
C GLU A 87 13.69 -33.89 -5.11
N VAL A 88 13.98 -34.14 -3.83
CA VAL A 88 14.95 -35.16 -3.38
C VAL A 88 14.32 -36.00 -2.26
N PRO A 89 14.86 -37.19 -1.96
CA PRO A 89 14.36 -38.00 -0.85
C PRO A 89 14.31 -37.23 0.47
N ALA A 90 13.19 -37.32 1.19
CA ALA A 90 12.90 -36.56 2.40
C ALA A 90 14.01 -36.66 3.46
N ASP A 91 14.64 -37.83 3.57
CA ASP A 91 15.71 -38.12 4.54
C ASP A 91 16.96 -37.27 4.32
N LYS A 92 17.20 -36.78 3.10
CA LYS A 92 18.45 -36.09 2.70
C LYS A 92 18.30 -34.58 2.50
N VAL A 93 17.08 -34.03 2.59
CA VAL A 93 16.80 -32.62 2.24
C VAL A 93 17.66 -31.64 3.04
N HIS A 94 17.71 -31.79 4.37
CA HIS A 94 18.42 -30.86 5.24
C HIS A 94 19.94 -30.93 5.07
N GLU A 95 20.48 -32.16 4.95
CA GLU A 95 21.91 -32.37 4.68
C GLU A 95 22.31 -31.78 3.34
N LEU A 96 21.49 -31.98 2.31
CA LEU A 96 21.74 -31.45 0.97
C LEU A 96 21.70 -29.92 0.93
N ARG A 97 20.76 -29.28 1.63
CA ARG A 97 20.73 -27.82 1.75
C ARG A 97 22.01 -27.29 2.37
N LEU A 98 22.50 -27.92 3.44
CA LEU A 98 23.73 -27.50 4.10
C LEU A 98 24.95 -27.67 3.19
N ARG A 99 25.07 -28.81 2.50
CA ARG A 99 26.20 -29.08 1.58
C ARG A 99 26.19 -28.17 0.35
N LEU A 100 25.01 -27.90 -0.23
CA LEU A 100 24.89 -26.98 -1.36
C LEU A 100 25.16 -25.54 -0.93
N ALA A 101 24.72 -25.13 0.27
CA ALA A 101 25.05 -23.83 0.84
C ALA A 101 26.56 -23.66 1.09
N GLN A 102 27.28 -24.70 1.54
CA GLN A 102 28.75 -24.67 1.68
C GLN A 102 29.47 -24.42 0.34
N GLN A 103 28.82 -24.73 -0.78
CA GLN A 103 29.35 -24.53 -2.13
C GLN A 103 28.84 -23.25 -2.77
N GLY A 104 28.11 -22.42 -2.02
CA GLY A 104 27.52 -21.17 -2.50
C GLY A 104 26.36 -21.38 -3.49
N LEU A 105 25.66 -22.51 -3.40
CA LEU A 105 24.47 -22.81 -4.21
C LEU A 105 23.21 -22.73 -3.33
N PRO A 106 22.13 -22.09 -3.82
CA PRO A 106 21.99 -21.38 -5.10
C PRO A 106 22.79 -20.07 -5.12
N LYS A 107 23.35 -19.70 -6.28
CA LYS A 107 24.13 -18.46 -6.42
C LYS A 107 23.25 -17.21 -6.44
N GLY A 108 21.94 -17.37 -6.66
CA GLY A 108 20.87 -16.44 -6.28
C GLY A 108 21.14 -14.96 -6.57
N GLY A 109 20.60 -14.47 -7.69
CA GLY A 109 20.47 -13.04 -7.96
C GLY A 109 21.68 -12.37 -8.62
N ALA A 110 21.57 -11.06 -8.84
CA ALA A 110 22.64 -10.25 -9.40
C ALA A 110 23.87 -10.26 -8.47
N VAL A 111 25.08 -10.36 -9.04
CA VAL A 111 26.35 -10.32 -8.29
C VAL A 111 26.59 -8.88 -7.82
N GLY A 112 26.71 -8.66 -6.51
CA GLY A 112 26.94 -7.35 -5.89
C GLY A 112 28.42 -7.07 -5.60
N PHE A 113 28.74 -6.47 -4.45
CA PHE A 113 30.12 -6.15 -4.04
C PHE A 113 31.01 -7.37 -3.79
N GLU A 114 30.44 -8.57 -3.73
CA GLU A 114 31.15 -9.86 -3.65
C GLU A 114 32.18 -10.05 -4.78
N LEU A 115 31.99 -9.37 -5.94
CA LEU A 115 32.94 -9.40 -7.05
C LEU A 115 34.28 -8.72 -6.72
N LEU A 116 34.29 -7.81 -5.75
CA LEU A 116 35.47 -7.05 -5.32
C LEU A 116 36.32 -7.83 -4.31
N ASP A 117 35.75 -8.84 -3.64
CA ASP A 117 36.49 -9.66 -2.66
C ASP A 117 37.48 -10.65 -3.31
N GLN A 118 37.29 -10.95 -4.60
CA GLN A 118 38.11 -11.91 -5.37
C GLN A 118 39.14 -11.20 -6.27
N GLU A 119 39.71 -10.10 -5.81
CA GLU A 119 40.69 -9.35 -6.58
C GLU A 119 41.97 -10.16 -6.85
N LYS A 120 42.29 -10.32 -8.14
CA LYS A 120 43.55 -10.90 -8.59
C LYS A 120 44.61 -9.79 -8.59
N PHE A 121 45.79 -10.05 -8.04
CA PHE A 121 46.91 -9.10 -8.10
C PHE A 121 47.24 -8.71 -9.55
N GLY A 122 47.36 -7.41 -9.85
CA GLY A 122 47.76 -6.88 -11.16
C GLY A 122 46.63 -6.40 -12.07
N ILE A 123 45.42 -6.14 -11.56
CA ILE A 123 44.32 -5.58 -12.35
C ILE A 123 44.57 -4.11 -12.76
N SER A 124 43.99 -3.70 -13.90
CA SER A 124 44.01 -2.31 -14.36
C SER A 124 42.94 -1.49 -13.62
N GLN A 125 43.18 -0.19 -13.44
CA GLN A 125 42.17 0.76 -12.94
C GLN A 125 40.86 0.72 -13.76
N PHE A 126 40.94 0.45 -15.07
CA PHE A 126 39.74 0.30 -15.90
C PHE A 126 38.94 -0.94 -15.51
N SER A 127 39.60 -2.07 -15.25
CA SER A 127 38.92 -3.29 -14.80
C SER A 127 38.33 -3.13 -13.40
N GLU A 128 39.02 -2.43 -12.50
CA GLU A 128 38.51 -2.08 -11.17
C GLU A 128 37.23 -1.25 -11.27
N GLN A 129 37.25 -0.18 -12.08
CA GLN A 129 36.07 0.67 -12.28
C GLN A 129 34.88 -0.10 -12.89
N VAL A 130 35.13 -1.00 -13.85
CA VAL A 130 34.07 -1.84 -14.45
C VAL A 130 33.53 -2.84 -13.42
N ASN A 131 34.38 -3.43 -12.59
CA ASN A 131 33.94 -4.34 -11.52
C ASN A 131 33.13 -3.59 -10.45
N TYR A 132 33.58 -2.41 -10.05
CA TYR A 132 32.85 -1.52 -9.13
C TYR A 132 31.47 -1.14 -9.69
N GLN A 133 31.40 -0.76 -10.97
CA GLN A 133 30.12 -0.46 -11.63
C GLN A 133 29.17 -1.66 -11.62
N ARG A 134 29.65 -2.86 -12.00
CA ARG A 134 28.80 -4.08 -11.98
C ARG A 134 28.33 -4.42 -10.57
N ALA A 135 29.20 -4.28 -9.58
CA ALA A 135 28.85 -4.49 -8.19
C ALA A 135 27.76 -3.53 -7.73
N LEU A 136 27.88 -2.23 -8.06
CA LEU A 136 26.89 -1.22 -7.74
C LEU A 136 25.54 -1.48 -8.43
N GLU A 137 25.55 -1.87 -9.70
CA GLU A 137 24.35 -2.29 -10.45
C GLU A 137 23.65 -3.49 -9.77
N GLY A 138 24.43 -4.47 -9.31
CA GLY A 138 23.93 -5.65 -8.61
C GLY A 138 23.32 -5.34 -7.23
N GLU A 139 23.99 -4.51 -6.42
CA GLU A 139 23.47 -4.10 -5.11
C GLU A 139 22.21 -3.24 -5.21
N LEU A 140 22.17 -2.33 -6.19
CA LEU A 140 20.97 -1.55 -6.46
C LEU A 140 19.81 -2.45 -6.87
N ALA A 141 20.06 -3.43 -7.74
CA ALA A 141 19.05 -4.41 -8.12
C ALA A 141 18.51 -5.18 -6.89
N ARG A 142 19.40 -5.72 -6.05
CA ARG A 142 19.02 -6.44 -4.81
C ARG A 142 18.21 -5.57 -3.86
N THR A 143 18.59 -4.30 -3.71
CA THR A 143 17.86 -3.36 -2.84
C THR A 143 16.46 -3.09 -3.39
N ILE A 144 16.31 -2.89 -4.70
CA ILE A 144 15.02 -2.65 -5.35
C ILE A 144 14.12 -3.90 -5.28
N GLU A 145 14.70 -5.10 -5.34
CA GLU A 145 14.00 -6.38 -5.15
C GLU A 145 13.41 -6.57 -3.74
N THR A 146 13.88 -5.83 -2.74
CA THR A 146 13.27 -5.85 -1.40
C THR A 146 11.94 -5.10 -1.33
N LEU A 147 11.59 -4.31 -2.36
CA LEU A 147 10.29 -3.63 -2.42
C LEU A 147 9.19 -4.67 -2.68
N GLY A 148 8.13 -4.62 -1.87
CA GLY A 148 7.06 -5.63 -1.86
C GLY A 148 6.47 -6.04 -3.22
N PRO A 149 6.18 -5.13 -4.18
CA PRO A 149 5.61 -5.51 -5.47
C PRO A 149 6.65 -5.93 -6.52
N VAL A 150 7.95 -5.86 -6.22
CA VAL A 150 9.03 -6.15 -7.17
C VAL A 150 9.51 -7.58 -7.00
N LYS A 151 9.37 -8.40 -8.05
CA LYS A 151 9.84 -9.79 -8.10
C LYS A 151 11.32 -9.89 -8.50
N SER A 152 11.75 -9.08 -9.47
CA SER A 152 13.14 -8.97 -9.88
C SER A 152 13.42 -7.58 -10.43
N ALA A 153 14.65 -7.11 -10.27
CA ALA A 153 15.08 -5.83 -10.81
C ALA A 153 16.39 -5.98 -11.58
N ARG A 154 16.57 -5.14 -12.60
CA ARG A 154 17.84 -5.01 -13.30
C ARG A 154 18.12 -3.54 -13.50
N VAL A 155 19.34 -3.14 -13.14
CA VAL A 155 19.80 -1.77 -13.17
C VAL A 155 21.01 -1.68 -14.09
N HIS A 156 21.02 -0.70 -14.98
CA HIS A 156 22.15 -0.37 -15.83
C HIS A 156 22.55 1.08 -15.58
N LEU A 157 23.82 1.30 -15.23
CA LEU A 157 24.38 2.63 -15.05
C LEU A 157 25.21 3.01 -16.27
N ALA A 158 25.11 4.28 -16.68
CA ALA A 158 26.01 4.87 -17.65
C ALA A 158 26.77 6.00 -16.97
N MET A 159 27.93 5.66 -16.41
CA MET A 159 28.84 6.62 -15.77
C MET A 159 29.90 7.10 -16.78
N PRO A 160 30.00 8.41 -17.07
CA PRO A 160 31.03 8.93 -17.95
C PRO A 160 32.40 8.87 -17.29
N LYS A 161 33.45 8.70 -18.10
CA LYS A 161 34.84 8.67 -17.61
C LYS A 161 35.27 10.09 -17.21
N PRO A 162 35.88 10.28 -16.03
CA PRO A 162 36.45 11.57 -15.67
C PRO A 162 37.64 11.87 -16.61
N SER A 163 37.61 13.02 -17.27
CA SER A 163 38.70 13.48 -18.14
C SER A 163 39.01 14.93 -17.83
N LEU A 164 40.29 15.24 -17.62
CA LEU A 164 40.78 16.61 -17.39
C LEU A 164 40.73 17.48 -18.65
N PHE A 165 40.44 16.88 -19.82
CA PHE A 165 40.46 17.54 -21.13
C PHE A 165 39.07 17.97 -21.62
N VAL A 166 38.01 17.67 -20.88
CA VAL A 166 36.63 18.02 -21.26
C VAL A 166 36.11 19.13 -20.36
N ARG A 167 35.73 20.25 -20.98
CA ARG A 167 35.22 21.45 -20.29
C ARG A 167 33.80 21.28 -19.77
N GLU A 168 33.07 20.31 -20.31
CA GLU A 168 31.67 20.00 -19.98
C GLU A 168 31.53 18.49 -19.70
N GLN A 169 31.34 18.14 -18.42
CA GLN A 169 31.15 16.75 -18.01
C GLN A 169 29.72 16.32 -18.33
N LYS A 170 29.56 15.21 -19.07
CA LYS A 170 28.24 14.59 -19.25
C LYS A 170 27.72 14.13 -17.89
N SER A 171 26.44 14.31 -17.63
CA SER A 171 25.80 13.73 -16.43
C SER A 171 25.66 12.21 -16.59
N PRO A 172 25.80 11.43 -15.51
CA PRO A 172 25.41 10.03 -15.49
C PRO A 172 23.94 9.85 -15.85
N SER A 173 23.60 8.64 -16.32
CA SER A 173 22.23 8.20 -16.52
C SER A 173 22.05 6.76 -16.05
N ALA A 174 20.82 6.37 -15.72
CA ALA A 174 20.50 5.00 -15.32
C ALA A 174 19.22 4.50 -16.01
N SER A 175 19.17 3.20 -16.31
CA SER A 175 17.94 2.52 -16.70
C SER A 175 17.65 1.36 -15.76
N VAL A 176 16.41 1.30 -15.29
CA VAL A 176 15.93 0.33 -14.33
C VAL A 176 14.77 -0.41 -14.98
N THR A 177 14.90 -1.72 -15.13
CA THR A 177 13.81 -2.58 -15.57
C THR A 177 13.35 -3.41 -14.38
N VAL A 178 12.08 -3.30 -14.02
CA VAL A 178 11.47 -4.04 -12.92
C VAL A 178 10.52 -5.09 -13.46
N THR A 179 10.55 -6.28 -12.86
CA THR A 179 9.53 -7.31 -13.05
C THR A 179 8.68 -7.36 -11.80
N LEU A 180 7.38 -7.14 -11.97
CA LEU A 180 6.44 -7.06 -10.86
C LEU A 180 5.82 -8.42 -10.54
N GLU A 181 5.35 -8.56 -9.30
CA GLU A 181 4.53 -9.71 -8.93
C GLU A 181 3.21 -9.73 -9.72
N PRO A 182 2.65 -10.91 -10.08
CA PRO A 182 1.43 -11.01 -10.86
C PRO A 182 0.26 -10.24 -10.24
N GLY A 183 -0.37 -9.36 -11.01
CA GLY A 183 -1.50 -8.54 -10.55
C GLY A 183 -1.12 -7.35 -9.66
N ARG A 184 0.19 -7.07 -9.48
CA ARG A 184 0.68 -5.87 -8.79
C ARG A 184 1.19 -4.83 -9.79
N ALA A 185 1.08 -3.57 -9.41
CA ALA A 185 1.67 -2.42 -10.08
C ALA A 185 2.40 -1.56 -9.04
N LEU A 186 3.40 -0.78 -9.45
CA LEU A 186 3.97 0.26 -8.60
C LEU A 186 3.06 1.49 -8.62
N ASP A 187 2.88 2.11 -7.47
CA ASP A 187 2.33 3.46 -7.39
C ASP A 187 3.38 4.53 -7.71
N GLU A 188 2.93 5.73 -8.03
CA GLU A 188 3.81 6.88 -8.35
C GLU A 188 4.79 7.19 -7.20
N GLY A 189 4.35 7.01 -5.95
CA GLY A 189 5.20 7.18 -4.77
C GLY A 189 6.34 6.17 -4.77
N GLN A 190 6.04 4.88 -5.00
CA GLN A 190 7.07 3.84 -5.15
C GLN A 190 8.00 4.08 -6.35
N ILE A 191 7.48 4.54 -7.49
CA ILE A 191 8.31 4.89 -8.66
C ILE A 191 9.30 5.99 -8.27
N SER A 192 8.82 7.07 -7.63
CA SER A 192 9.68 8.16 -7.16
C SER A 192 10.71 7.70 -6.14
N ALA A 193 10.35 6.77 -5.24
CA ALA A 193 11.25 6.19 -4.26
C ALA A 193 12.40 5.42 -4.93
N VAL A 194 12.10 4.59 -5.95
CA VAL A 194 13.13 3.88 -6.71
C VAL A 194 14.02 4.87 -7.48
N VAL A 195 13.44 5.88 -8.12
CA VAL A 195 14.19 6.91 -8.85
C VAL A 195 15.16 7.66 -7.91
N HIS A 196 14.70 8.09 -6.74
CA HIS A 196 15.53 8.79 -5.77
C HIS A 196 16.56 7.88 -5.09
N LEU A 197 16.24 6.60 -4.87
CA LEU A 197 17.20 5.60 -4.38
C LEU A 197 18.39 5.46 -5.34
N VAL A 198 18.12 5.29 -6.64
CA VAL A 198 19.17 5.15 -7.66
C VAL A 198 19.93 6.45 -7.85
N SER A 199 19.23 7.59 -7.91
CA SER A 199 19.84 8.92 -8.07
C SER A 199 20.78 9.27 -6.91
N SER A 200 20.40 8.95 -5.68
CA SER A 200 21.23 9.24 -4.49
C SER A 200 22.41 8.28 -4.34
N ALA A 201 22.30 7.05 -4.83
CA ALA A 201 23.38 6.06 -4.79
C ALA A 201 24.50 6.34 -5.81
N VAL A 202 24.26 7.16 -6.84
CA VAL A 202 25.22 7.46 -7.90
C VAL A 202 25.60 8.93 -7.87
N ALA A 203 26.88 9.23 -7.66
CA ALA A 203 27.36 10.60 -7.60
C ALA A 203 27.06 11.38 -8.90
N GLY A 204 26.33 12.50 -8.76
CA GLY A 204 26.02 13.39 -9.87
C GLY A 204 24.91 12.91 -10.81
N LEU A 205 24.19 11.83 -10.48
CA LEU A 205 23.04 11.35 -11.26
C LEU A 205 21.76 12.12 -10.87
N PRO A 206 21.23 13.02 -11.72
CA PRO A 206 19.95 13.67 -11.43
C PRO A 206 18.79 12.67 -11.58
N PRO A 207 17.71 12.82 -10.78
CA PRO A 207 16.57 11.89 -10.82
C PRO A 207 15.87 11.86 -12.20
N GLY A 208 15.89 12.98 -12.93
CA GLY A 208 15.34 13.06 -14.29
C GLY A 208 16.07 12.18 -15.33
N ASN A 209 17.29 11.73 -15.06
CA ASN A 209 18.07 10.85 -15.94
C ASN A 209 17.93 9.35 -15.59
N VAL A 210 17.01 9.01 -14.69
CA VAL A 210 16.69 7.63 -14.34
C VAL A 210 15.44 7.22 -15.12
N THR A 211 15.57 6.20 -15.96
CA THR A 211 14.43 5.61 -16.67
C THR A 211 13.97 4.34 -15.98
N LEU A 212 12.68 4.21 -15.69
CA LEU A 212 12.09 3.05 -15.03
C LEU A 212 11.02 2.42 -15.93
N VAL A 213 11.16 1.13 -16.21
CA VAL A 213 10.33 0.38 -17.17
C VAL A 213 9.85 -0.93 -16.55
N ASP A 214 8.61 -1.32 -16.84
CA ASP A 214 8.04 -2.60 -16.39
C ASP A 214 8.36 -3.79 -17.34
N GLN A 215 7.98 -5.01 -16.94
CA GLN A 215 8.18 -6.23 -17.74
C GLN A 215 7.41 -6.27 -19.08
N SER A 216 6.40 -5.42 -19.25
CA SER A 216 5.61 -5.27 -20.47
C SER A 216 6.12 -4.15 -21.39
N GLY A 217 7.17 -3.45 -21.00
CA GLY A 217 7.74 -2.34 -21.76
C GLY A 217 7.03 -0.99 -21.54
N HIS A 218 6.17 -0.87 -20.53
CA HIS A 218 5.62 0.43 -20.16
C HIS A 218 6.68 1.25 -19.42
N LEU A 219 6.93 2.45 -19.91
CA LEU A 219 7.73 3.44 -19.22
C LEU A 219 6.91 3.98 -18.03
N LEU A 220 7.35 3.65 -16.81
CA LEU A 220 6.69 4.06 -15.58
C LEU A 220 7.11 5.46 -15.13
N THR A 221 8.31 5.91 -15.51
CA THR A 221 8.73 7.29 -15.27
C THR A 221 8.36 8.20 -16.43
N GLN A 222 7.55 9.21 -16.16
CA GLN A 222 7.23 10.26 -17.13
C GLN A 222 8.33 11.33 -17.10
N SER A 223 9.58 11.00 -17.46
CA SER A 223 10.64 12.02 -17.39
C SER A 223 10.44 13.09 -18.47
N ASN A 224 10.06 14.29 -18.01
CA ASN A 224 10.36 15.58 -18.62
C ASN A 224 10.21 15.66 -20.15
N THR A 225 9.08 15.19 -20.71
CA THR A 225 8.61 15.86 -21.93
C THR A 225 8.26 17.28 -21.49
N SER A 226 9.06 18.25 -21.95
CA SER A 226 9.35 19.53 -21.28
C SER A 226 8.20 20.54 -21.17
N GLY A 227 6.96 20.07 -21.05
CA GLY A 227 5.78 20.88 -20.79
C GLY A 227 4.53 20.12 -20.31
N ARG A 228 4.55 18.78 -20.14
CA ARG A 228 3.37 18.03 -19.66
C ARG A 228 3.37 17.73 -18.16
N ASP A 229 4.51 17.42 -17.56
CA ASP A 229 4.61 16.96 -16.16
C ASP A 229 4.25 18.05 -15.12
N LEU A 230 4.58 19.32 -15.41
CA LEU A 230 4.12 20.46 -14.62
C LEU A 230 2.59 20.54 -14.52
N ASN A 231 1.86 20.08 -15.54
CA ASN A 231 0.39 20.11 -15.57
C ASN A 231 -0.22 19.05 -14.63
N ASP A 232 0.38 17.86 -14.55
CA ASP A 232 -0.11 16.77 -13.71
C ASP A 232 0.15 17.07 -12.23
N ALA A 233 1.31 17.64 -11.90
CA ALA A 233 1.60 18.13 -10.55
C ALA A 233 0.65 19.27 -10.13
N GLN A 234 0.35 20.20 -11.04
CA GLN A 234 -0.65 21.25 -10.83
C GLN A 234 -2.05 20.69 -10.59
N LEU A 235 -2.47 19.67 -11.36
CA LEU A 235 -3.75 19.00 -11.19
C LEU A 235 -3.84 18.24 -9.86
N LYS A 236 -2.77 17.53 -9.46
CA LYS A 236 -2.68 16.88 -8.15
C LYS A 236 -2.80 17.90 -7.01
N PHE A 237 -2.09 19.02 -7.12
CA PHE A 237 -2.16 20.11 -6.14
C PHE A 237 -3.57 20.72 -6.07
N ALA A 238 -4.22 20.92 -7.23
CA ALA A 238 -5.62 21.38 -7.28
C ALA A 238 -6.56 20.40 -6.57
N ASN A 239 -6.48 19.10 -6.87
CA ASN A 239 -7.26 18.06 -6.20
C ASN A 239 -6.98 18.00 -4.69
N ASP A 240 -5.74 18.22 -4.26
CA ASP A 240 -5.37 18.27 -2.85
C ASP A 240 -6.02 19.47 -2.12
N VAL A 241 -6.03 20.65 -2.76
CA VAL A 241 -6.70 21.84 -2.23
C VAL A 241 -8.21 21.61 -2.17
N GLU A 242 -8.81 21.12 -3.25
CA GLU A 242 -10.25 20.82 -3.35
C GLU A 242 -10.67 19.79 -2.29
N SER A 243 -9.96 18.67 -2.19
CA SER A 243 -10.27 17.61 -1.22
C SER A 243 -10.11 18.05 0.24
N ARG A 244 -9.16 18.96 0.54
CA ARG A 244 -9.01 19.55 1.88
C ARG A 244 -10.22 20.42 2.24
N ILE A 245 -10.68 21.26 1.31
CA ILE A 245 -11.85 22.12 1.52
C ILE A 245 -13.13 21.26 1.62
N GLN A 246 -13.29 20.28 0.73
CA GLN A 246 -14.38 19.32 0.77
C GLN A 246 -14.49 18.62 2.14
N ARG A 247 -13.39 18.00 2.61
CA ARG A 247 -13.36 17.34 3.92
C ARG A 247 -13.70 18.29 5.06
N ARG A 248 -13.26 19.54 4.99
CA ARG A 248 -13.57 20.54 6.02
C ARG A 248 -15.06 20.88 6.05
N ILE A 249 -15.69 21.03 4.88
CA ILE A 249 -17.14 21.28 4.76
C ILE A 249 -17.94 20.08 5.27
N GLU A 250 -17.58 18.87 4.86
CA GLU A 250 -18.26 17.65 5.31
C GLU A 250 -18.08 17.44 6.83
N ALA A 251 -16.89 17.71 7.38
CA ALA A 251 -16.62 17.59 8.81
C ALA A 251 -17.40 18.60 9.67
N ILE A 252 -17.62 19.82 9.20
CA ILE A 252 -18.39 20.83 9.95
C ILE A 252 -19.91 20.60 9.86
N LEU A 253 -20.39 20.07 8.72
CA LEU A 253 -21.81 19.86 8.48
C LEU A 253 -22.32 18.51 8.98
N SER A 254 -21.48 17.46 8.98
CA SER A 254 -21.88 16.10 9.39
C SER A 254 -22.48 15.99 10.80
N PRO A 255 -22.07 16.76 11.83
CA PRO A 255 -22.73 16.70 13.14
C PRO A 255 -24.15 17.28 13.14
N ILE A 256 -24.48 18.16 12.19
CA ILE A 256 -25.78 18.83 12.08
C ILE A 256 -26.77 17.98 11.29
N VAL A 257 -26.32 17.44 10.15
CA VAL A 257 -27.20 16.74 9.19
C VAL A 257 -27.10 15.22 9.27
N GLY A 258 -26.09 14.68 9.95
CA GLY A 258 -25.80 13.25 10.06
C GLY A 258 -24.71 12.79 9.08
N ASN A 259 -24.03 11.70 9.43
CA ASN A 259 -22.99 11.12 8.58
C ASN A 259 -23.59 10.59 7.27
N GLY A 260 -22.99 10.91 6.13
CA GLY A 260 -23.49 10.52 4.80
C GLY A 260 -24.69 11.32 4.27
N ASN A 261 -25.20 12.31 5.01
CA ASN A 261 -26.31 13.18 4.59
C ASN A 261 -25.84 14.51 3.98
N VAL A 262 -24.54 14.65 3.71
CA VAL A 262 -23.95 15.81 3.06
C VAL A 262 -22.92 15.34 2.05
N HIS A 263 -22.95 15.92 0.86
CA HIS A 263 -21.85 15.82 -0.09
C HIS A 263 -21.48 17.22 -0.56
N ALA A 264 -20.18 17.51 -0.52
CA ALA A 264 -19.64 18.75 -1.03
C ALA A 264 -18.78 18.45 -2.26
N GLN A 265 -18.87 19.30 -3.27
CA GLN A 265 -17.94 19.34 -4.39
C GLN A 265 -17.38 20.74 -4.48
N VAL A 266 -16.05 20.80 -4.60
CA VAL A 266 -15.29 22.05 -4.62
C VAL A 266 -14.49 22.05 -5.90
N THR A 267 -14.55 23.14 -6.64
CA THR A 267 -13.59 23.43 -7.71
C THR A 267 -12.78 24.66 -7.35
N ALA A 268 -11.45 24.55 -7.44
CA ALA A 268 -10.52 25.61 -7.13
C ALA A 268 -9.80 26.07 -8.40
N GLN A 269 -9.94 27.35 -8.73
CA GLN A 269 -9.10 28.00 -9.72
C GLN A 269 -7.85 28.52 -9.03
N LEU A 270 -6.71 27.98 -9.43
CA LEU A 270 -5.40 28.28 -8.84
C LEU A 270 -4.54 29.05 -9.84
N ASP A 271 -3.85 30.08 -9.36
CA ASP A 271 -2.89 30.84 -10.16
C ASP A 271 -1.49 30.23 -10.03
N PHE A 272 -1.05 29.52 -11.07
CA PHE A 272 0.29 28.95 -11.17
C PHE A 272 1.28 29.86 -11.91
N ALA A 273 0.93 31.12 -12.18
CA ALA A 273 1.83 32.05 -12.86
C ALA A 273 2.98 32.48 -11.94
N ASN A 274 4.21 32.36 -12.43
CA ASN A 274 5.37 32.95 -11.79
C ASN A 274 5.33 34.47 -11.94
N LYS A 275 4.94 35.19 -10.88
CA LYS A 275 4.84 36.66 -10.86
C LYS A 275 5.87 37.26 -9.91
N GLU A 276 6.69 38.15 -10.43
CA GLU A 276 7.64 38.97 -9.66
C GLU A 276 7.29 40.44 -9.86
N GLN A 277 7.14 41.17 -8.76
CA GLN A 277 6.77 42.58 -8.76
C GLN A 277 7.79 43.36 -7.95
N THR A 278 8.38 44.37 -8.58
CA THR A 278 9.29 45.32 -7.91
C THR A 278 8.64 46.69 -7.91
N GLU A 279 8.25 47.14 -6.72
CA GLU A 279 7.71 48.48 -6.51
C GLU A 279 8.81 49.38 -5.96
N GLU A 280 8.98 50.53 -6.58
CA GLU A 280 9.87 51.58 -6.10
C GLU A 280 9.02 52.81 -5.76
N HIS A 281 8.87 53.06 -4.45
CA HIS A 281 8.08 54.16 -3.95
C HIS A 281 8.99 55.27 -3.41
N TYR A 282 8.72 56.50 -3.84
CA TYR A 282 9.41 57.71 -3.40
C TYR A 282 8.46 58.56 -2.55
N SER A 283 8.93 59.00 -1.38
CA SER A 283 8.12 59.90 -0.55
C SER A 283 8.09 61.31 -1.16
N PRO A 284 6.93 61.97 -1.21
CA PRO A 284 6.81 63.30 -1.80
C PRO A 284 7.56 64.33 -0.95
N ASN A 285 8.50 65.06 -1.57
CA ASN A 285 9.32 66.10 -0.94
C ASN A 285 8.91 67.53 -1.34
N GLY A 286 7.66 67.71 -1.78
CA GLY A 286 7.14 69.02 -2.21
C GLY A 286 6.95 70.03 -1.08
N ASP A 287 6.82 69.55 0.16
CA ASP A 287 6.81 70.40 1.36
C ASP A 287 8.25 70.59 1.85
N ALA A 288 8.71 71.85 1.87
CA ALA A 288 10.06 72.21 2.30
C ALA A 288 10.36 71.81 3.76
N SER A 289 9.33 71.61 4.59
CA SER A 289 9.46 71.13 5.97
C SER A 289 9.80 69.63 6.05
N LYS A 290 9.38 68.85 5.05
CA LYS A 290 9.58 67.39 4.96
C LYS A 290 10.66 66.99 3.98
N ALA A 291 11.23 67.96 3.25
CA ALA A 291 12.25 67.71 2.25
C ALA A 291 13.63 67.60 2.89
N THR A 292 14.32 66.49 2.64
CA THR A 292 15.70 66.29 3.08
C THR A 292 16.64 66.91 2.05
N LEU A 293 17.19 68.07 2.37
CA LEU A 293 18.06 68.83 1.47
C LEU A 293 19.51 68.36 1.60
N ARG A 294 20.12 67.89 0.50
CA ARG A 294 21.55 67.53 0.44
C ARG A 294 22.45 68.74 0.25
N SER A 295 22.10 69.59 -0.70
CA SER A 295 22.88 70.80 -1.01
C SER A 295 21.97 71.90 -1.55
N ARG A 296 22.25 73.13 -1.17
CA ARG A 296 21.52 74.32 -1.62
C ARG A 296 22.49 75.38 -2.10
N GLN A 297 22.33 75.83 -3.34
CA GLN A 297 22.99 77.02 -3.86
C GLN A 297 21.92 78.09 -4.10
N LEU A 298 22.02 79.20 -3.37
CA LEU A 298 21.09 80.32 -3.44
C LEU A 298 21.86 81.59 -3.81
N ASN A 299 21.71 82.03 -5.06
CA ASN A 299 22.31 83.27 -5.55
C ASN A 299 21.21 84.34 -5.62
N ILE A 300 21.25 85.30 -4.69
CA ILE A 300 20.34 86.45 -4.67
C ILE A 300 21.16 87.66 -5.10
N SER A 301 20.79 88.26 -6.23
CA SER A 301 21.31 89.53 -6.71
C SER A 301 20.18 90.54 -6.67
N GLU A 302 20.40 91.63 -5.96
CA GLU A 302 19.46 92.74 -5.90
C GLU A 302 20.22 94.01 -6.24
N GLN A 303 19.93 94.56 -7.42
CA GLN A 303 20.49 95.82 -7.88
C GLN A 303 19.40 96.88 -7.76
N ILE A 304 19.52 97.68 -6.70
CA ILE A 304 18.72 98.89 -6.53
C ILE A 304 19.50 99.99 -7.21
N GLY A 305 19.02 100.48 -8.35
CA GLY A 305 19.60 101.64 -8.99
C GLY A 305 19.60 102.82 -8.01
N ALA A 306 20.74 103.48 -7.83
CA ALA A 306 20.78 104.77 -7.16
C ALA A 306 19.90 105.74 -7.96
N GLY A 307 18.95 106.41 -7.29
CA GLY A 307 18.24 107.53 -7.90
C GLY A 307 19.27 108.54 -8.43
N TYR A 308 18.99 109.13 -9.59
CA TYR A 308 19.82 110.18 -10.18
C TYR A 308 20.29 111.16 -9.09
N PRO A 309 21.60 111.46 -8.97
CA PRO A 309 22.07 112.54 -8.12
C PRO A 309 21.60 113.87 -8.72
N GLY A 310 20.37 114.27 -8.39
CA GLY A 310 19.79 115.55 -8.74
C GLY A 310 20.08 116.57 -7.65
N GLY A 311 21.20 117.29 -7.77
CA GLY A 311 21.52 118.42 -6.93
C GLY A 311 22.78 119.14 -7.42
N VAL A 312 22.68 120.45 -7.63
CA VAL A 312 23.81 121.29 -8.04
C VAL A 312 24.87 121.36 -6.92
N PRO A 313 26.17 121.21 -7.23
CA PRO A 313 27.22 121.30 -6.21
C PRO A 313 27.25 122.67 -5.53
N GLY A 314 27.12 122.70 -4.19
CA GLY A 314 27.44 123.89 -3.38
C GLY A 314 26.28 124.53 -2.59
N ALA A 315 25.57 123.78 -1.74
CA ALA A 315 24.75 124.37 -0.68
C ALA A 315 25.00 123.65 0.65
N LEU A 316 25.26 124.43 1.72
CA LEU A 316 25.65 123.97 3.05
C LEU A 316 24.52 123.20 3.75
N SER A 317 24.87 122.05 4.31
CA SER A 317 24.06 121.23 5.21
C SER A 317 23.70 122.00 6.48
N ASN A 318 22.50 122.58 6.56
CA ASN A 318 21.81 122.78 7.84
C ASN A 318 20.31 123.01 7.63
N GLN A 319 19.50 121.96 7.76
CA GLN A 319 18.08 122.12 8.05
C GLN A 319 17.67 121.13 9.15
N PRO A 320 16.89 121.56 10.15
CA PRO A 320 16.63 120.76 11.35
C PRO A 320 15.67 119.61 11.05
N ALA A 321 15.79 118.53 11.84
CA ALA A 321 14.92 117.36 11.74
C ALA A 321 13.43 117.72 11.97
N PRO A 322 12.50 117.23 11.11
CA PRO A 322 11.07 117.37 11.36
C PRO A 322 10.60 116.48 12.53
N PRO A 323 9.48 116.83 13.20
CA PRO A 323 9.08 116.27 14.48
C PRO A 323 8.49 114.86 14.38
N ASN A 324 8.68 114.07 15.44
CA ASN A 324 8.10 112.73 15.59
C ASN A 324 6.57 112.82 15.79
N GLU A 325 5.79 112.16 14.92
CA GLU A 325 4.37 111.89 15.13
C GLU A 325 4.15 110.44 15.59
N ALA A 326 3.27 110.28 16.59
CA ALA A 326 2.94 109.02 17.24
C ALA A 326 1.85 108.22 16.46
N PRO A 327 1.82 106.88 16.55
CA PRO A 327 0.90 106.07 15.76
C PRO A 327 -0.50 106.02 16.40
N ILE A 328 -1.52 106.36 15.61
CA ILE A 328 -2.93 106.15 15.97
C ILE A 328 -3.39 104.86 15.30
N ALA A 329 -3.77 103.87 16.10
CA ALA A 329 -4.40 102.62 15.67
C ALA A 329 -5.93 102.79 15.70
N THR A 330 -6.65 102.18 14.75
CA THR A 330 -8.10 101.82 14.83
C THR A 330 -8.52 100.98 13.57
N PRO A 331 -9.63 100.22 13.58
CA PRO A 331 -9.65 98.75 13.39
C PRO A 331 -10.44 98.28 12.12
N PRO A 332 -10.71 96.96 11.89
CA PRO A 332 -10.83 96.35 10.56
C PRO A 332 -12.24 96.42 9.96
N ALA A 333 -12.35 96.34 8.64
CA ALA A 333 -13.61 96.12 7.93
C ALA A 333 -13.50 95.06 6.82
N ASN A 334 -14.57 94.29 6.70
CA ASN A 334 -14.74 93.01 6.02
C ASN A 334 -14.82 93.08 4.49
N GLN A 335 -14.35 91.97 3.89
CA GLN A 335 -14.91 91.16 2.80
C GLN A 335 -15.65 91.82 1.60
N GLN A 336 -15.28 91.29 0.42
CA GLN A 336 -16.18 90.69 -0.58
C GLN A 336 -16.23 91.36 -1.96
N ASN A 337 -15.83 90.55 -2.94
CA ASN A 337 -16.19 90.54 -4.36
C ASN A 337 -15.70 91.62 -5.34
N ALA A 338 -14.98 91.06 -6.31
CA ALA A 338 -15.09 91.26 -7.75
C ALA A 338 -14.48 92.53 -8.39
N GLN A 339 -13.42 92.23 -9.15
CA GLN A 339 -13.29 92.62 -10.55
C GLN A 339 -12.91 94.08 -10.82
N ASN A 340 -11.64 94.29 -11.15
CA ASN A 340 -11.17 95.57 -11.67
C ASN A 340 -10.21 95.36 -12.85
N THR A 341 -10.70 95.65 -14.05
CA THR A 341 -9.94 96.30 -15.12
C THR A 341 -9.54 97.73 -14.70
N PRO A 342 -8.53 98.32 -15.36
CA PRO A 342 -7.67 99.33 -14.73
C PRO A 342 -8.15 100.76 -14.99
N GLN A 343 -8.22 101.59 -13.96
CA GLN A 343 -8.15 103.04 -14.14
C GLN A 343 -7.56 103.76 -12.91
N THR A 344 -6.29 104.11 -13.10
CA THR A 344 -5.57 105.30 -12.65
C THR A 344 -6.36 106.34 -11.82
N SER A 345 -5.93 106.51 -10.57
CA SER A 345 -5.86 107.80 -9.91
C SER A 345 -4.57 107.85 -9.08
N THR A 346 -3.56 108.43 -9.70
CA THR A 346 -2.29 108.86 -9.11
C THR A 346 -2.53 110.04 -8.18
N SER A 347 -2.43 109.83 -6.87
CA SER A 347 -2.00 110.87 -5.92
C SER A 347 -0.59 110.51 -5.46
N THR A 348 0.32 111.36 -5.91
CA THR A 348 1.74 111.51 -5.60
C THR A 348 2.15 111.12 -4.18
N ASN A 349 2.97 110.08 -4.08
CA ASN A 349 4.07 110.06 -3.11
C ASN A 349 5.31 109.50 -3.80
N SER A 350 6.10 110.42 -4.33
CA SER A 350 7.40 110.20 -4.96
C SER A 350 8.43 109.87 -3.88
N ASN A 351 8.40 108.64 -3.35
CA ASN A 351 9.57 108.08 -2.69
C ASN A 351 10.42 107.38 -3.75
N SER A 352 11.55 107.98 -4.03
CA SER A 352 12.61 107.58 -4.93
C SER A 352 13.03 106.11 -4.73
N ALA A 353 12.52 105.21 -5.55
CA ALA A 353 13.12 103.90 -5.76
C ALA A 353 13.60 103.87 -7.22
N GLY A 354 14.92 103.82 -7.42
CA GLY A 354 15.49 103.63 -8.76
C GLY A 354 15.05 102.29 -9.37
N PRO A 355 15.39 102.02 -10.65
CA PRO A 355 15.06 100.75 -11.27
C PRO A 355 15.62 99.60 -10.41
N ARG A 356 14.72 98.73 -9.94
CA ARG A 356 15.04 97.59 -9.08
C ARG A 356 15.10 96.34 -9.94
N ASN A 357 16.29 95.77 -10.08
CA ASN A 357 16.50 94.49 -10.74
C ASN A 357 16.81 93.42 -9.70
N THR A 358 15.88 92.50 -9.47
CA THR A 358 16.05 91.37 -8.55
C THR A 358 16.17 90.08 -9.33
N GLN A 359 17.27 89.36 -9.13
CA GLN A 359 17.48 88.01 -9.65
C GLN A 359 17.69 87.04 -8.48
N ARG A 360 16.89 85.98 -8.42
CA ARG A 360 17.03 84.89 -7.44
C ARG A 360 17.16 83.57 -8.17
N ASN A 361 18.37 83.02 -8.18
CA ASN A 361 18.63 81.68 -8.71
C ASN A 361 18.81 80.72 -7.53
N GLU A 362 18.02 79.65 -7.48
CA GLU A 362 18.10 78.64 -6.43
C GLU A 362 18.23 77.25 -7.04
N THR A 363 19.25 76.51 -6.62
CA THR A 363 19.47 75.11 -6.99
C THR A 363 19.53 74.29 -5.72
N SER A 364 18.58 73.38 -5.55
CA SER A 364 18.41 72.53 -4.37
C SER A 364 18.46 71.07 -4.79
N ASN A 365 19.44 70.32 -4.27
CA ASN A 365 19.51 68.88 -4.41
C ASN A 365 18.91 68.24 -3.17
N TYR A 366 17.99 67.31 -3.36
CA TYR A 366 17.32 66.58 -2.29
C TYR A 366 17.79 65.13 -2.25
N GLU A 367 17.86 64.55 -1.06
CA GLU A 367 17.80 63.10 -0.89
C GLU A 367 16.34 62.73 -0.72
N VAL A 368 15.88 61.76 -1.49
CA VAL A 368 14.48 61.30 -1.46
C VAL A 368 14.42 59.94 -0.81
N ASP A 369 13.52 59.78 0.16
CA ASP A 369 13.28 58.48 0.76
C ASP A 369 12.76 57.53 -0.30
N ARG A 370 13.49 56.43 -0.49
CA ARG A 370 13.19 55.39 -1.47
C ARG A 370 12.91 54.08 -0.75
N THR A 371 11.70 53.56 -0.95
CA THR A 371 11.32 52.21 -0.49
C THR A 371 11.24 51.29 -1.70
N ILE A 372 12.09 50.26 -1.73
CA ILE A 372 12.05 49.21 -2.76
C ILE A 372 11.40 47.98 -2.16
N ARG A 373 10.25 47.58 -2.69
CA ARG A 373 9.55 46.36 -2.32
C ARG A 373 9.63 45.36 -3.46
N HIS A 374 10.50 44.36 -3.31
CA HIS A 374 10.54 43.22 -4.22
C HIS A 374 9.67 42.10 -3.66
N THR A 375 8.56 41.81 -4.33
CA THR A 375 7.62 40.76 -3.96
C THR A 375 7.63 39.68 -5.03
N LYS A 376 8.03 38.48 -4.65
CA LYS A 376 7.83 37.28 -5.45
C LYS A 376 6.56 36.60 -4.95
N MET A 377 5.54 36.54 -5.80
CA MET A 377 4.26 35.93 -5.42
C MET A 377 4.43 34.43 -5.27
N ASN A 378 3.67 33.84 -4.34
CA ASN A 378 3.64 32.40 -4.20
C ASN A 378 2.93 31.78 -5.40
N VAL A 379 3.37 30.59 -5.80
CA VAL A 379 2.76 29.84 -6.90
C VAL A 379 1.68 28.93 -6.32
N GLY A 380 0.47 28.94 -6.89
CA GLY A 380 -0.65 28.12 -6.45
C GLY A 380 -1.60 28.80 -5.46
N ASP A 381 -1.66 30.14 -5.46
CA ASP A 381 -2.66 30.87 -4.68
C ASP A 381 -4.08 30.65 -5.28
N ILE A 382 -5.10 30.67 -4.42
CA ILE A 382 -6.49 30.47 -4.83
C ILE A 382 -7.04 31.76 -5.44
N GLU A 383 -7.31 31.74 -6.73
CA GLU A 383 -7.94 32.86 -7.45
C GLU A 383 -9.44 32.89 -7.20
N ARG A 384 -10.10 31.72 -7.29
CA ARG A 384 -11.56 31.59 -7.11
C ARG A 384 -11.96 30.21 -6.65
N LEU A 385 -12.92 30.13 -5.74
CA LEU A 385 -13.58 28.88 -5.35
C LEU A 385 -15.02 28.84 -5.87
N SER A 386 -15.45 27.67 -6.32
CA SER A 386 -16.87 27.39 -6.53
C SER A 386 -17.23 26.11 -5.81
N VAL A 387 -18.21 26.22 -4.93
CA VAL A 387 -18.61 25.14 -4.02
C VAL A 387 -20.08 24.83 -4.22
N ALA A 388 -20.37 23.56 -4.44
CA ALA A 388 -21.71 23.02 -4.46
C ALA A 388 -21.87 22.08 -3.27
N VAL A 389 -22.88 22.32 -2.43
CA VAL A 389 -23.21 21.45 -1.30
C VAL A 389 -24.62 20.93 -1.49
N VAL A 390 -24.76 19.62 -1.42
CA VAL A 390 -26.05 18.94 -1.40
C VAL A 390 -26.27 18.39 0.01
N VAL A 391 -27.44 18.65 0.58
CA VAL A 391 -27.84 18.18 1.90
C VAL A 391 -29.07 17.29 1.75
N ASN A 392 -29.05 16.14 2.43
CA ASN A 392 -30.15 15.20 2.44
C ASN A 392 -31.31 15.69 3.33
N TYR A 393 -32.51 15.19 3.05
CA TYR A 393 -33.67 15.41 3.91
C TYR A 393 -33.47 14.72 5.25
N LYS A 394 -34.00 15.33 6.31
CA LYS A 394 -33.95 14.73 7.64
C LYS A 394 -34.93 13.56 7.69
N THR A 395 -34.45 12.38 8.07
CA THR A 395 -35.30 11.22 8.35
C THR A 395 -35.87 11.34 9.76
N LEU A 396 -37.19 11.51 9.87
CA LEU A 396 -37.88 11.39 11.16
C LEU A 396 -37.96 9.92 11.59
N ALA A 397 -38.22 9.66 12.89
CA ALA A 397 -38.39 8.31 13.43
C ALA A 397 -39.49 7.48 12.73
N ASP A 398 -40.41 8.14 12.01
CA ASP A 398 -41.47 7.55 11.17
C ASP A 398 -41.03 7.20 9.74
N GLY A 399 -39.75 7.35 9.37
CA GLY A 399 -39.22 7.01 8.05
C GLY A 399 -39.62 7.97 6.91
N LYS A 400 -40.33 9.07 7.22
CA LYS A 400 -40.71 10.09 6.23
C LYS A 400 -39.59 11.12 6.05
N PRO A 401 -39.17 11.42 4.80
CA PRO A 401 -38.14 12.42 4.53
C PRO A 401 -38.76 13.83 4.65
N LEU A 402 -38.21 14.67 5.54
CA LEU A 402 -38.65 16.05 5.75
C LEU A 402 -37.59 17.03 5.21
N PRO A 403 -37.97 18.04 4.41
CA PRO A 403 -37.04 19.10 4.02
C PRO A 403 -36.59 19.91 5.23
N LEU A 404 -35.35 20.37 5.22
CA LEU A 404 -34.81 21.29 6.22
C LEU A 404 -35.54 22.63 6.14
N THR A 405 -35.68 23.28 7.29
CA THR A 405 -36.27 24.62 7.37
C THR A 405 -35.36 25.67 6.75
N ALA A 406 -35.93 26.79 6.28
CA ALA A 406 -35.15 27.87 5.67
C ALA A 406 -34.07 28.44 6.61
N ASP A 407 -34.36 28.51 7.91
CA ASP A 407 -33.41 28.97 8.92
C ASP A 407 -32.22 28.01 9.07
N GLN A 408 -32.47 26.69 9.05
CA GLN A 408 -31.41 25.69 9.07
C GLN A 408 -30.56 25.72 7.80
N MET A 409 -31.19 25.93 6.64
CA MET A 409 -30.47 26.09 5.37
C MET A 409 -29.56 27.30 5.39
N LYS A 410 -30.01 28.43 5.96
CA LYS A 410 -29.18 29.63 6.14
C LYS A 410 -28.00 29.37 7.06
N GLN A 411 -28.20 28.67 8.18
CA GLN A 411 -27.12 28.31 9.09
C GLN A 411 -26.09 27.40 8.41
N ILE A 412 -26.54 26.42 7.62
CA ILE A 412 -25.66 25.54 6.84
C ILE A 412 -24.88 26.35 5.81
N GLU A 413 -25.53 27.29 5.13
CA GLU A 413 -24.89 28.19 4.17
C GLU A 413 -23.80 29.03 4.84
N ASP A 414 -24.08 29.63 5.99
CA ASP A 414 -23.12 30.44 6.77
C ASP A 414 -21.93 29.58 7.24
N LEU A 415 -22.17 28.38 7.76
CA LEU A 415 -21.09 27.47 8.16
C LEU A 415 -20.22 27.02 6.98
N THR A 416 -20.85 26.78 5.83
CA THR A 416 -20.13 26.40 4.61
C THR A 416 -19.28 27.57 4.10
N ARG A 417 -19.82 28.80 4.17
CA ARG A 417 -19.14 30.05 3.83
C ARG A 417 -17.88 30.26 4.67
N GLU A 418 -17.97 30.05 5.98
CA GLU A 418 -16.83 30.11 6.89
C GLU A 418 -15.82 28.98 6.64
N ALA A 419 -16.29 27.75 6.40
CA ALA A 419 -15.42 26.60 6.17
C ALA A 419 -14.57 26.73 4.89
N MET A 420 -15.15 27.25 3.80
CA MET A 420 -14.40 27.49 2.57
C MET A 420 -13.48 28.72 2.65
N GLY A 421 -13.65 29.58 3.66
CA GLY A 421 -12.96 30.86 3.77
C GLY A 421 -13.39 31.84 2.67
N PHE A 422 -14.70 31.94 2.45
CA PHE A 422 -15.33 32.70 1.37
C PHE A 422 -14.85 34.16 1.33
N SER A 423 -14.60 34.66 0.11
CA SER A 423 -14.18 36.05 -0.11
C SER A 423 -14.88 36.64 -1.33
N ASP A 424 -15.64 37.72 -1.11
CA ASP A 424 -16.25 38.50 -2.19
C ASP A 424 -15.19 39.11 -3.13
N LYS A 425 -13.99 39.40 -2.62
CA LYS A 425 -12.89 39.97 -3.42
C LYS A 425 -12.34 38.98 -4.45
N ARG A 426 -12.41 37.68 -4.16
CA ARG A 426 -12.03 36.59 -5.09
C ARG A 426 -13.14 36.24 -6.09
N GLY A 427 -14.38 36.61 -5.78
CA GLY A 427 -15.55 36.21 -6.57
C GLY A 427 -15.93 34.74 -6.34
N ASP A 428 -15.77 34.25 -5.11
CA ASP A 428 -16.16 32.89 -4.75
C ASP A 428 -17.67 32.70 -4.90
N THR A 429 -18.11 31.49 -5.28
CA THR A 429 -19.54 31.15 -5.39
C THR A 429 -19.90 29.94 -4.54
N LEU A 430 -21.05 30.01 -3.88
CA LEU A 430 -21.60 28.93 -3.06
C LEU A 430 -23.04 28.66 -3.49
N ASN A 431 -23.36 27.39 -3.74
CA ASN A 431 -24.73 26.94 -3.95
C ASN A 431 -25.03 25.76 -3.01
N VAL A 432 -26.02 25.94 -2.14
CA VAL A 432 -26.48 24.90 -1.20
C VAL A 432 -27.89 24.48 -1.60
N VAL A 433 -28.07 23.19 -1.88
CA VAL A 433 -29.38 22.64 -2.22
C VAL A 433 -29.76 21.53 -1.25
N ASN A 434 -31.04 21.47 -0.92
CA ASN A 434 -31.61 20.42 -0.09
C ASN A 434 -32.40 19.47 -0.97
N SER A 435 -32.02 18.19 -1.02
CA SER A 435 -32.67 17.19 -1.88
C SER A 435 -32.55 15.79 -1.27
N PRO A 436 -33.57 14.93 -1.41
CA PRO A 436 -33.51 13.57 -0.86
C PRO A 436 -32.49 12.72 -1.62
N PHE A 437 -31.63 12.01 -0.90
CA PHE A 437 -30.66 11.09 -1.48
C PHE A 437 -31.31 9.72 -1.75
N THR A 438 -30.90 9.07 -2.82
CA THR A 438 -31.22 7.65 -3.06
C THR A 438 -30.24 6.81 -2.26
N ALA A 439 -30.72 6.09 -1.23
CA ALA A 439 -29.90 5.11 -0.53
C ALA A 439 -29.47 4.04 -1.53
N VAL A 440 -28.17 4.02 -1.87
CA VAL A 440 -27.56 2.86 -2.49
C VAL A 440 -27.16 1.99 -1.32
N ASP A 441 -28.07 1.12 -0.88
CA ASP A 441 -27.73 0.09 0.08
C ASP A 441 -26.74 -0.86 -0.62
N GLU A 442 -25.45 -0.56 -0.50
CA GLU A 442 -24.37 -1.53 -0.70
C GLU A 442 -24.39 -2.55 0.46
N THR A 443 -25.54 -3.18 0.69
CA THR A 443 -25.53 -4.54 1.24
C THR A 443 -25.02 -5.43 0.11
N GLY A 444 -23.70 -5.50 -0.02
CA GLY A 444 -23.05 -6.60 -0.72
C GLY A 444 -23.57 -7.88 -0.09
N GLY A 445 -24.52 -8.53 -0.77
CA GLY A 445 -25.16 -9.73 -0.26
C GLY A 445 -24.08 -10.73 0.10
N GLU A 446 -23.99 -11.08 1.39
CA GLU A 446 -23.22 -12.22 1.81
C GLU A 446 -23.66 -13.41 0.97
N LEU A 447 -22.73 -13.96 0.17
CA LEU A 447 -23.05 -15.11 -0.66
C LEU A 447 -23.59 -16.22 0.26
N PRO A 448 -24.71 -16.86 -0.10
CA PRO A 448 -25.33 -17.88 0.72
C PRO A 448 -24.34 -18.97 1.14
N PHE A 449 -24.49 -19.50 2.36
CA PHE A 449 -23.54 -20.44 2.98
C PHE A 449 -23.21 -21.69 2.12
N TRP A 450 -24.08 -22.09 1.18
CA TRP A 450 -23.84 -23.22 0.28
C TRP A 450 -22.85 -22.91 -0.86
N GLN A 451 -22.58 -21.63 -1.16
CA GLN A 451 -21.63 -21.16 -2.18
C GLN A 451 -20.24 -20.84 -1.59
N GLN A 452 -20.09 -20.93 -0.27
CA GLN A 452 -18.79 -20.76 0.37
C GLN A 452 -17.89 -21.97 0.06
N GLN A 453 -16.65 -21.70 -0.35
CA GLN A 453 -15.66 -22.72 -0.72
C GLN A 453 -15.37 -23.72 0.42
N SER A 454 -15.46 -23.27 1.67
CA SER A 454 -15.32 -24.09 2.88
C SER A 454 -16.38 -25.21 2.99
N PHE A 455 -17.61 -24.95 2.54
CA PHE A 455 -18.69 -25.95 2.56
C PHE A 455 -18.44 -27.06 1.54
N MET A 456 -17.92 -26.72 0.35
CA MET A 456 -17.57 -27.69 -0.68
C MET A 456 -16.42 -28.61 -0.25
N ASP A 457 -15.39 -28.07 0.41
CA ASP A 457 -14.27 -28.87 0.92
C ASP A 457 -14.71 -29.86 2.01
N GLN A 458 -15.60 -29.43 2.91
CA GLN A 458 -16.18 -30.30 3.94
C GLN A 458 -17.07 -31.40 3.35
N LEU A 459 -17.82 -31.10 2.29
CA LEU A 459 -18.66 -32.07 1.59
C LEU A 459 -17.83 -33.15 0.88
N LEU A 460 -16.72 -32.77 0.23
CA LEU A 460 -15.78 -33.73 -0.35
C LEU A 460 -15.10 -34.61 0.71
N ALA A 461 -14.74 -34.04 1.86
CA ALA A 461 -14.15 -34.79 2.96
C ALA A 461 -15.14 -35.82 3.54
N ALA A 462 -16.41 -35.44 3.74
CA ALA A 462 -17.46 -36.34 4.19
C ALA A 462 -17.71 -37.48 3.18
N GLY A 463 -17.67 -37.18 1.88
CA GLY A 463 -17.82 -38.17 0.81
C GLY A 463 -16.77 -39.28 0.82
N ARG A 464 -15.50 -38.97 1.16
CA ARG A 464 -14.43 -39.98 1.27
C ARG A 464 -14.70 -41.00 2.37
N TRP A 465 -15.14 -40.55 3.55
CA TRP A 465 -15.46 -41.45 4.67
C TRP A 465 -16.69 -42.31 4.39
N LEU A 466 -17.70 -41.76 3.70
CA LEU A 466 -18.86 -42.52 3.26
C LEU A 466 -18.46 -43.65 2.30
N LEU A 467 -17.53 -43.39 1.37
CA LEU A 467 -17.03 -44.40 0.43
C LEU A 467 -16.34 -45.57 1.15
N VAL A 468 -15.52 -45.28 2.16
CA VAL A 468 -14.86 -46.31 3.00
C VAL A 468 -15.91 -47.16 3.73
N LEU A 469 -16.96 -46.54 4.28
CA LEU A 469 -18.06 -47.23 4.96
C LEU A 469 -18.83 -48.16 4.02
N VAL A 470 -19.10 -47.71 2.79
CA VAL A 470 -19.76 -48.52 1.75
C VAL A 470 -18.91 -49.74 1.36
N VAL A 471 -17.60 -49.55 1.19
CA VAL A 471 -16.67 -50.67 0.89
C VAL A 471 -16.61 -51.67 2.04
N ALA A 472 -16.51 -51.18 3.29
CA ALA A 472 -16.54 -52.03 4.48
C ALA A 472 -17.85 -52.81 4.60
N TRP A 473 -18.99 -52.18 4.31
CA TRP A 473 -20.31 -52.82 4.30
C TRP A 473 -20.44 -53.89 3.22
N ILE A 474 -19.92 -53.64 2.02
CA ILE A 474 -19.89 -54.63 0.93
C ILE A 474 -19.03 -55.83 1.30
N LEU A 475 -17.84 -55.62 1.88
CA LEU A 475 -16.96 -56.69 2.34
C LEU A 475 -17.59 -57.50 3.47
N TRP A 476 -18.22 -56.85 4.44
CA TRP A 476 -18.95 -57.52 5.51
C TRP A 476 -20.11 -58.37 4.96
N ARG A 477 -20.87 -57.84 4.00
CA ARG A 477 -21.99 -58.55 3.36
C ARG A 477 -21.52 -59.72 2.50
N LYS A 478 -20.38 -59.62 1.79
CA LYS A 478 -19.93 -60.67 0.86
C LYS A 478 -18.98 -61.70 1.48
N ALA A 479 -18.20 -61.35 2.50
CA ALA A 479 -17.22 -62.26 3.10
C ALA A 479 -17.69 -62.86 4.42
N VAL A 480 -18.36 -62.08 5.27
CA VAL A 480 -18.70 -62.50 6.65
C VAL A 480 -20.05 -63.21 6.71
N ARG A 481 -21.09 -62.68 6.05
CA ARG A 481 -22.41 -63.33 6.03
C ARG A 481 -22.41 -64.78 5.55
N PRO A 482 -21.76 -65.17 4.43
CA PRO A 482 -21.81 -66.57 3.97
C PRO A 482 -21.02 -67.54 4.85
N GLN A 483 -20.08 -67.06 5.66
CA GLN A 483 -19.34 -67.88 6.64
C GLN A 483 -20.18 -68.10 7.91
N LEU A 484 -20.91 -67.08 8.37
CA LEU A 484 -21.81 -67.21 9.52
C LEU A 484 -23.01 -68.09 9.20
N THR A 485 -23.62 -67.97 8.02
CA THR A 485 -24.77 -68.84 7.65
C THR A 485 -24.36 -70.30 7.54
N ARG A 486 -23.14 -70.59 7.05
CA ARG A 486 -22.59 -71.96 7.03
C ARG A 486 -22.33 -72.51 8.43
N ARG A 487 -21.78 -71.70 9.34
CA ARG A 487 -21.57 -72.08 10.75
C ARG A 487 -22.89 -72.32 11.50
N VAL A 488 -23.93 -71.56 11.17
CA VAL A 488 -25.28 -71.70 11.76
C VAL A 488 -26.02 -72.92 11.20
N GLU A 489 -25.86 -73.24 9.92
CA GLU A 489 -26.36 -74.51 9.34
C GLU A 489 -25.62 -75.73 9.91
N GLU A 490 -24.30 -75.66 10.11
CA GLU A 490 -23.52 -76.70 10.79
C GLU A 490 -23.94 -76.88 12.25
N ALA A 491 -24.26 -75.79 12.96
CA ALA A 491 -24.78 -75.84 14.32
C ALA A 491 -26.21 -76.41 14.39
N LYS A 492 -27.07 -76.11 13.41
CA LYS A 492 -28.41 -76.72 13.31
C LYS A 492 -28.36 -78.20 12.95
N ALA A 493 -27.49 -78.61 12.03
CA ALA A 493 -27.30 -80.02 11.69
C ALA A 493 -26.72 -80.83 12.87
N ALA A 494 -25.85 -80.23 13.69
CA ALA A 494 -25.37 -80.83 14.93
C ALA A 494 -26.49 -80.94 15.99
N GLN A 495 -27.40 -79.96 16.08
CA GLN A 495 -28.56 -80.01 16.98
C GLN A 495 -29.59 -81.06 16.56
N GLU A 496 -29.86 -81.24 15.26
CA GLU A 496 -30.73 -82.31 14.75
C GLU A 496 -30.13 -83.71 15.01
N GLN A 497 -28.81 -83.87 14.90
CA GLN A 497 -28.13 -85.12 15.30
C GLN A 497 -28.16 -85.38 16.82
N THR A 498 -28.26 -84.31 17.63
CA THR A 498 -28.37 -84.43 19.08
C THR A 498 -29.81 -84.76 19.52
N GLN A 499 -30.83 -84.23 18.82
CA GLN A 499 -32.25 -84.56 19.06
C GLN A 499 -32.61 -86.00 18.70
N VAL A 500 -32.10 -86.53 17.58
CA VAL A 500 -32.30 -87.95 17.21
C VAL A 500 -31.62 -88.90 18.21
N ARG A 501 -30.54 -88.45 18.86
CA ARG A 501 -29.84 -89.22 19.90
C ARG A 501 -30.55 -89.13 21.27
N GLN A 502 -31.19 -88.01 21.59
CA GLN A 502 -31.99 -87.83 22.81
C GLN A 502 -33.31 -88.62 22.78
N GLU A 503 -33.98 -88.77 21.64
CA GLU A 503 -35.18 -89.62 21.53
C GLU A 503 -34.91 -91.12 21.76
N THR A 504 -33.65 -91.57 21.70
CA THR A 504 -33.28 -92.96 22.00
C THR A 504 -32.86 -93.17 23.47
N GLU A 505 -32.57 -92.10 24.21
CA GLU A 505 -32.14 -92.16 25.62
C GLU A 505 -33.21 -91.68 26.62
N GLU A 506 -34.30 -91.02 26.18
CA GLU A 506 -35.41 -90.54 27.03
C GLU A 506 -36.46 -91.60 27.45
N ALA A 507 -36.18 -92.89 27.29
CA ALA A 507 -37.09 -93.95 27.77
C ALA A 507 -36.82 -94.43 29.22
N VAL A 508 -35.75 -93.96 29.87
CA VAL A 508 -35.42 -94.42 31.22
C VAL A 508 -35.05 -93.24 32.13
N GLU A 509 -35.96 -93.02 33.07
CA GLU A 509 -35.74 -92.39 34.38
C GLU A 509 -35.71 -90.86 34.48
N VAL A 510 -36.94 -90.35 34.62
CA VAL A 510 -37.27 -89.16 35.40
C VAL A 510 -37.31 -89.54 36.90
N ARG A 511 -36.51 -88.87 37.76
CA ARG A 511 -36.89 -88.16 39.03
C ARG A 511 -35.82 -88.19 40.15
N LEU A 512 -35.71 -87.03 40.82
CA LEU A 512 -35.05 -86.65 42.09
C LEU A 512 -33.51 -86.47 42.04
N SER A 513 -32.86 -85.47 42.67
CA SER A 513 -33.31 -84.37 43.54
C SER A 513 -32.21 -83.28 43.69
N LYS A 514 -32.57 -82.03 43.40
CA LYS A 514 -32.38 -80.78 44.17
C LYS A 514 -31.16 -80.52 45.12
N ASP A 515 -29.94 -81.04 44.89
CA ASP A 515 -28.77 -80.64 45.72
C ASP A 515 -27.52 -80.11 44.97
N GLU A 516 -27.55 -80.01 43.64
CA GLU A 516 -26.36 -79.53 42.88
C GLU A 516 -26.31 -78.00 42.67
N GLN A 517 -27.41 -77.28 42.84
CA GLN A 517 -27.48 -75.85 42.50
C GLN A 517 -26.80 -74.91 43.52
N LEU A 518 -26.41 -75.40 44.70
CA LEU A 518 -25.77 -74.59 45.75
C LEU A 518 -24.24 -74.70 45.78
N GLN A 519 -23.63 -75.71 45.14
CA GLN A 519 -22.17 -75.87 45.09
C GLN A 519 -21.51 -75.10 43.93
N GLN A 520 -22.19 -74.96 42.77
CA GLN A 520 -21.62 -74.25 41.61
C GLN A 520 -21.42 -72.74 41.84
N ARG A 521 -22.22 -72.09 42.69
CA ARG A 521 -22.03 -70.65 42.98
C ARG A 521 -20.80 -70.34 43.83
N ARG A 522 -20.33 -71.29 44.65
CA ARG A 522 -19.13 -71.10 45.49
C ARG A 522 -17.81 -71.40 44.77
N ALA A 523 -17.83 -72.22 43.72
CA ALA A 523 -16.64 -72.54 42.93
C ALA A 523 -16.24 -71.38 41.98
N ASN A 524 -17.21 -70.67 41.38
CA ASN A 524 -16.91 -69.58 40.45
C ASN A 524 -16.34 -68.30 41.10
N GLN A 525 -16.53 -68.12 42.41
CA GLN A 525 -15.98 -66.95 43.11
C GLN A 525 -14.49 -67.10 43.49
N ARG A 526 -13.96 -68.33 43.55
CA ARG A 526 -12.54 -68.56 43.89
C ARG A 526 -11.60 -68.43 42.69
N LEU A 527 -12.09 -68.75 41.47
CA LEU A 527 -11.32 -68.61 40.23
C LEU A 527 -11.14 -67.14 39.79
N GLY A 528 -12.07 -66.26 40.13
CA GLY A 528 -11.97 -64.82 39.83
C GLY A 528 -10.92 -64.08 40.66
N ALA A 529 -10.68 -64.53 41.91
CA ALA A 529 -9.74 -63.87 42.82
C ALA A 529 -8.27 -64.17 42.48
N GLU A 530 -7.95 -65.40 42.06
CA GLU A 530 -6.57 -65.78 41.68
C GLU A 530 -6.15 -65.14 40.34
N VAL A 531 -7.04 -65.09 39.35
CA VAL A 531 -6.76 -64.47 38.04
C VAL A 531 -6.64 -62.95 38.13
N MET A 532 -7.41 -62.31 39.02
CA MET A 532 -7.30 -60.87 39.27
C MET A 532 -5.99 -60.51 40.00
N SER A 533 -5.53 -61.36 40.93
CA SER A 533 -4.28 -61.12 41.67
C SER A 533 -3.03 -61.24 40.79
N GLN A 534 -3.04 -62.12 39.79
CA GLN A 534 -1.95 -62.28 38.83
C GLN A 534 -1.88 -61.09 37.86
N ARG A 535 -3.03 -60.63 37.36
CA ARG A 535 -3.12 -59.44 36.49
C ARG A 535 -2.72 -58.14 37.20
N ILE A 536 -2.93 -58.03 38.51
CA ILE A 536 -2.49 -56.87 39.31
C ILE A 536 -0.97 -56.91 39.57
N ARG A 537 -0.37 -58.10 39.78
CA ARG A 537 1.09 -58.25 39.93
C ARG A 537 1.85 -57.93 38.65
N GLU A 538 1.31 -58.35 37.50
CA GLU A 538 1.92 -58.15 36.18
C GLU A 538 1.81 -56.68 35.68
N MET A 539 0.79 -55.95 36.15
CA MET A 539 0.62 -54.51 35.91
C MET A 539 1.45 -53.63 36.86
N SER A 540 1.89 -54.16 38.01
CA SER A 540 2.74 -53.46 38.98
C SER A 540 4.22 -53.39 38.54
N ASP A 541 4.73 -54.39 37.83
CA ASP A 541 6.14 -54.44 37.42
C ASP A 541 6.43 -53.67 36.13
N ASN A 542 5.41 -53.43 35.28
CA ASN A 542 5.61 -52.85 33.95
C ASN A 542 5.31 -51.35 33.84
N ASP A 543 4.68 -50.71 34.83
CA ASP A 543 4.32 -49.29 34.72
C ASP A 543 4.23 -48.52 36.07
N PRO A 544 5.36 -48.26 36.75
CA PRO A 544 5.38 -47.55 38.05
C PRO A 544 4.83 -46.12 37.99
N ARG A 545 4.75 -45.53 36.79
CA ARG A 545 4.23 -44.16 36.56
C ARG A 545 2.70 -44.09 36.63
N VAL A 546 2.00 -45.18 36.26
CA VAL A 546 0.54 -45.24 36.27
C VAL A 546 0.02 -45.42 37.71
N VAL A 547 0.73 -46.20 38.54
CA VAL A 547 0.40 -46.39 39.96
C VAL A 547 0.58 -45.09 40.77
N ALA A 548 1.61 -44.30 40.46
CA ALA A 548 1.82 -42.98 41.08
C ALA A 548 0.70 -41.97 40.73
N LEU A 549 0.12 -42.08 39.52
CA LEU A 549 -1.02 -41.25 39.09
C LEU A 549 -2.31 -41.64 39.82
N VAL A 550 -2.55 -42.94 40.06
CA VAL A 550 -3.73 -43.42 40.79
C VAL A 550 -3.64 -43.07 42.28
N ILE A 551 -2.46 -43.18 42.90
CA ILE A 551 -2.24 -42.76 44.30
C ILE A 551 -2.37 -41.24 44.44
N ARG A 552 -1.90 -40.46 43.45
CA ARG A 552 -2.10 -39.01 43.40
C ARG A 552 -3.58 -38.62 43.26
N GLN A 553 -4.35 -39.37 42.48
CA GLN A 553 -5.78 -39.12 42.29
C GLN A 553 -6.61 -39.52 43.51
N TRP A 554 -6.17 -40.52 44.28
CA TRP A 554 -6.83 -40.90 45.53
C TRP A 554 -6.51 -39.93 46.66
N MET A 555 -5.29 -39.36 46.71
CA MET A 555 -4.97 -38.30 47.67
C MET A 555 -5.55 -36.92 47.30
N SER A 556 -5.95 -36.68 46.05
CA SER A 556 -6.56 -35.40 45.64
C SER A 556 -8.06 -35.31 45.87
N ASN A 557 -8.73 -36.40 46.25
CA ASN A 557 -10.19 -36.45 46.43
C ASN A 557 -10.65 -36.42 47.89
N ASP A 558 -9.75 -36.15 48.85
CA ASP A 558 -10.09 -36.03 50.28
C ASP A 558 -10.08 -34.57 50.80
N HIS A 559 -10.00 -33.57 49.92
CA HIS A 559 -10.17 -32.16 50.28
C HIS A 559 -10.95 -31.37 49.20
N GLU A 560 -12.27 -31.56 49.17
CA GLU A 560 -13.31 -30.51 49.14
C GLU A 560 -14.72 -31.13 49.17
#